data_AF-A0A524LIF9-F1
#
_entry.id   AF-A0A524LIF9-F1
#
_cell.length_a   1.000
_cell.length_b   1.000
_cell.length_c   1.000
_cell.angle_alpha   90.00
_cell.angle_beta   90.00
_cell.angle_gamma   90.00
#
_symmetry.space_group_name_H-M   'P 1'
#
loop_
_entity.id
_entity.type
_entity.pdbx_description
1 polymer ?
#
loop_
_entity_poly.entity_id
_entity_poly.type
_entity_poly.pdbx_seq_one_letter_code
_entity_poly.pdbx_strand_id
1 'polypeptide(L)'
;MECQRCKSDRVATLNAKCADRCFVELGGIHSEGYAPSGVGVGRGGDYVQLVWCLECGQIQHGFPLPPSELEPDLITDVSERLS
;
A
#
# COMPACT_ATOMS: atom_id res chain seq x y z
N MET A 1 -14.43 -1.13 13.09
CA MET A 1 -14.08 0.10 12.35
C MET A 1 -15.07 0.21 11.21
N GLU A 2 -15.51 1.41 10.87
CA GLU A 2 -16.39 1.62 9.72
C GLU A 2 -15.60 1.93 8.46
N CYS A 3 -16.17 1.61 7.30
CA CYS A 3 -15.62 2.01 6.02
C CYS A 3 -15.57 3.54 5.89
N GLN A 4 -14.39 4.11 5.59
CA GLN A 4 -14.22 5.56 5.44
C GLN A 4 -15.08 6.15 4.31
N ARG A 5 -15.43 5.36 3.30
CA ARG A 5 -16.22 5.77 2.14
C ARG A 5 -17.72 5.59 2.33
N CYS A 6 -18.18 4.37 2.66
CA CYS A 6 -19.61 4.04 2.69
C CYS A 6 -20.19 3.85 4.10
N LYS A 7 -19.39 4.01 5.16
CA LYS A 7 -19.79 3.83 6.57
C LYS A 7 -20.29 2.44 6.96
N SER A 8 -20.14 1.44 6.10
CA SER A 8 -20.45 0.05 6.43
C SER A 8 -19.48 -0.52 7.48
N ASP A 9 -20.00 -1.35 8.38
CA ASP A 9 -19.22 -2.14 9.34
C ASP A 9 -18.57 -3.40 8.74
N ARG A 10 -18.90 -3.75 7.49
CA ARG A 10 -18.32 -4.92 6.81
C ARG A 10 -16.91 -4.60 6.32
N VAL A 11 -15.97 -4.51 7.25
CA VAL A 11 -14.55 -4.29 6.99
C VAL A 11 -13.76 -5.54 7.33
N ALA A 12 -12.96 -6.02 6.37
CA ALA A 12 -12.09 -7.18 6.52
C ALA A 12 -10.62 -6.75 6.63
N THR A 13 -9.86 -7.53 7.38
CA THR A 13 -8.40 -7.39 7.51
C THR A 13 -7.75 -8.71 7.10
N LEU A 14 -6.81 -8.65 6.17
CA LEU A 14 -5.95 -9.76 5.77
C LEU A 14 -4.53 -9.51 6.26
N ASN A 15 -3.90 -10.54 6.80
CA ASN A 15 -2.48 -10.57 7.13
C ASN A 15 -1.88 -11.87 6.59
N ALA A 16 -0.85 -11.78 5.76
CA ALA A 16 -0.16 -12.92 5.17
C ALA A 16 1.35 -12.77 5.32
N LYS A 17 2.02 -13.80 5.86
CA LYS A 17 3.49 -13.86 5.88
C LYS A 17 3.97 -14.37 4.52
N CYS A 18 4.78 -13.58 3.82
CA CYS A 18 5.18 -13.92 2.45
C CYS A 18 6.47 -14.74 2.35
N ALA A 19 7.14 -15.06 3.48
CA ALA A 19 8.42 -15.78 3.50
C ALA A 19 9.41 -15.24 2.44
N ASP A 20 9.50 -13.92 2.35
CA ASP A 20 10.37 -13.16 1.44
C ASP A 20 10.11 -13.42 -0.05
N ARG A 21 8.87 -13.81 -0.38
CA ARG A 21 8.37 -14.01 -1.75
C ARG A 21 7.20 -13.09 -2.03
N CYS A 22 7.48 -11.80 -2.02
CA CYS A 22 6.58 -10.76 -2.49
C CYS A 22 7.01 -10.32 -3.88
N PHE A 23 6.06 -10.16 -4.79
CA PHE A 23 6.25 -9.53 -6.09
C PHE A 23 5.33 -8.32 -6.15
N VAL A 24 5.87 -7.19 -6.60
CA VAL A 24 5.15 -5.92 -6.70
C VAL A 24 5.48 -5.31 -8.05
N GLU A 25 4.46 -4.83 -8.75
CA GLU A 25 4.60 -4.09 -10.00
C GLU A 25 3.89 -2.75 -9.89
N LEU A 26 4.60 -1.67 -10.20
CA LEU A 26 4.08 -0.31 -10.20
C LEU A 26 4.63 0.45 -11.42
N GLY A 27 3.75 0.86 -12.34
CA GLY A 27 4.16 1.65 -13.50
C GLY A 27 5.20 0.98 -14.41
N GLY A 28 5.25 -0.36 -14.44
CA GLY A 28 6.26 -1.14 -15.18
C GLY A 28 7.56 -1.40 -14.42
N ILE A 29 7.72 -0.84 -13.22
CA ILE A 29 8.82 -1.16 -12.30
C ILE A 29 8.39 -2.37 -11.47
N HIS A 30 9.26 -3.39 -11.39
CA HIS A 30 9.05 -4.56 -10.56
C HIS A 30 10.01 -4.59 -9.36
N SER A 31 9.51 -5.10 -8.23
CA SER A 31 10.30 -5.40 -7.04
C SER A 31 9.95 -6.79 -6.52
N GLU A 32 10.98 -7.55 -6.18
CA GLU A 32 10.89 -8.93 -5.71
C GLU A 32 11.59 -9.08 -4.35
N GLY A 33 11.00 -9.86 -3.46
CA GLY A 33 11.59 -10.21 -2.17
C GLY A 33 10.68 -9.85 -0.99
N TYR A 34 11.17 -8.97 -0.12
CA TYR A 34 10.41 -8.52 1.06
C TYR A 34 9.14 -7.77 0.64
N ALA A 35 8.11 -7.86 1.49
CA ALA A 35 6.91 -7.05 1.29
C ALA A 35 7.29 -5.56 1.28
N PRO A 36 6.83 -4.79 0.28
CA PRO A 36 7.21 -3.39 0.15
C PRO A 36 6.62 -2.57 1.29
N SER A 37 7.35 -1.53 1.70
CA SER A 37 6.79 -0.46 2.51
C SER A 37 6.28 0.67 1.61
N GLY A 38 5.38 1.52 2.11
CA GLY A 38 4.97 2.75 1.41
C GLY A 38 3.87 2.62 0.35
N VAL A 39 3.53 1.42 -0.13
CA VAL A 39 2.50 1.22 -1.19
C VAL A 39 1.07 1.01 -0.67
N GLY A 40 0.80 1.31 0.60
CA GLY A 40 -0.53 1.17 1.21
C GLY A 40 -0.91 -0.25 1.62
N VAL A 41 -0.10 -1.24 1.24
CA VAL A 41 -0.13 -2.62 1.72
C VAL A 41 1.18 -2.93 2.45
N GLY A 42 1.14 -3.83 3.44
CA GLY A 42 2.38 -4.32 4.07
C GLY A 42 2.99 -3.45 5.17
N ARG A 43 2.19 -2.70 5.94
CA ARG A 43 2.65 -1.83 7.04
C ARG A 43 3.32 -2.55 8.23
N GLY A 44 3.53 -3.87 8.17
CA GLY A 44 3.88 -4.72 9.31
C GLY A 44 5.20 -5.50 9.21
N GLY A 45 6.14 -5.10 8.36
CA GLY A 45 7.39 -5.85 8.14
C GLY A 45 7.19 -7.02 7.18
N ASP A 46 7.54 -8.25 7.58
CA ASP A 46 7.43 -9.49 6.76
C ASP A 46 6.01 -9.88 6.30
N TYR A 47 5.01 -9.10 6.68
CA TYR A 47 3.61 -9.40 6.45
C TYR A 47 3.00 -8.42 5.46
N VAL A 48 2.33 -8.97 4.44
CA VAL A 48 1.38 -8.21 3.65
C VAL A 48 0.12 -8.06 4.49
N GLN A 49 -0.19 -6.81 4.85
CA GLN A 49 -1.43 -6.42 5.52
C GLN A 49 -2.29 -5.58 4.57
N LEU A 50 -3.57 -5.92 4.49
CA LEU A 50 -4.57 -5.19 3.72
C LEU A 50 -5.87 -5.09 4.54
N VAL A 51 -6.47 -3.89 4.56
CA VAL A 51 -7.79 -3.67 5.16
C VAL A 51 -8.71 -3.12 4.08
N TRP A 52 -9.88 -3.72 3.88
CA TRP A 52 -10.82 -3.27 2.85
C TRP A 52 -12.28 -3.48 3.26
N CYS A 53 -13.17 -2.72 2.64
CA CYS A 53 -14.60 -2.84 2.84
C CYS A 53 -15.19 -3.92 1.92
N LEU A 54 -15.91 -4.87 2.51
CA LEU A 54 -16.61 -5.94 1.79
C LEU A 54 -17.89 -5.48 1.09
N GLU A 55 -18.40 -4.29 1.42
CA GLU A 55 -19.55 -3.68 0.71
C GLU A 55 -19.09 -2.91 -0.53
N CYS A 56 -18.22 -1.92 -0.35
CA CYS A 56 -17.87 -0.99 -1.44
C CYS A 56 -16.49 -1.23 -2.06
N GLY A 57 -15.75 -2.24 -1.60
CA GLY A 57 -14.41 -2.58 -2.12
C GLY A 57 -13.31 -1.58 -1.75
N GLN A 58 -13.63 -0.50 -1.03
CA GLN A 58 -12.66 0.52 -0.66
C GLN A 58 -11.56 -0.07 0.23
N ILE A 59 -10.30 0.03 -0.20
CA ILE A 59 -9.14 -0.17 0.68
C ILE A 59 -9.20 0.94 1.74
N GLN A 60 -9.17 0.53 3.00
CA GLN A 60 -9.18 1.45 4.13
C GLN A 60 -7.78 2.05 4.32
N HIS A 61 -7.68 3.12 5.13
CA HIS A 61 -6.48 3.92 5.41
C HIS A 61 -6.36 5.20 4.56
N GLY A 62 -5.37 6.02 4.93
CA GLY A 62 -5.09 7.33 4.35
C GLY A 62 -4.49 7.20 2.97
N PHE A 63 -5.32 7.46 1.96
CA PHE A 63 -4.88 7.88 0.63
C PHE A 63 -5.14 9.39 0.50
N PRO A 64 -4.39 10.12 -0.34
CA PRO A 64 -3.26 9.64 -1.15
C PRO A 64 -2.05 9.25 -0.28
N LEU A 65 -1.22 8.35 -0.80
CA LEU A 65 0.07 8.01 -0.19
C LEU A 65 1.14 8.96 -0.74
N PRO A 66 2.19 9.29 0.05
CA PRO A 66 3.38 9.90 -0.51
C PRO A 66 4.04 8.95 -1.53
N PRO A 67 4.84 9.47 -2.48
CA PRO A 67 5.61 8.63 -3.38
C PRO A 67 6.45 7.61 -2.60
N SER A 68 6.37 6.36 -3.03
CA SER A 68 7.15 5.25 -2.50
C SER A 68 8.51 5.14 -3.18
N GLU A 69 9.43 4.37 -2.59
CA GLU A 69 10.74 4.06 -3.21
C GLU A 69 10.60 3.33 -4.56
N LEU A 70 9.42 2.77 -4.85
CA LEU A 70 9.09 2.16 -6.13
C LEU A 70 8.64 3.17 -7.19
N GLU A 71 8.58 4.46 -6.85
CA GLU A 71 8.22 5.58 -7.74
C GLU A 71 9.42 6.53 -7.95
N PRO A 72 10.55 6.07 -8.51
CA PRO A 72 11.79 6.84 -8.59
C PRO A 72 11.63 8.16 -9.35
N ASP A 73 10.82 8.19 -10.40
CA ASP A 73 10.58 9.40 -11.21
C ASP A 73 9.79 10.50 -10.45
N LEU A 74 9.06 10.13 -9.40
CA LEU A 74 8.34 11.08 -8.55
C LEU A 74 9.19 11.58 -7.38
N ILE A 75 10.26 10.86 -7.00
CA ILE A 75 11.16 11.27 -5.92
C ILE A 75 12.04 12.44 -6.37
N THR A 76 12.50 12.43 -7.61
CA THR A 76 13.36 13.51 -8.16
C THR A 76 12.61 14.84 -8.28
N ASP A 77 11.35 14.81 -8.72
CA ASP A 77 10.51 16.03 -8.89
C ASP A 77 10.13 16.66 -7.53
N VAL A 78 10.06 15.88 -6.45
CA VAL A 78 9.84 16.42 -5.09
C VAL A 78 11.11 17.07 -4.53
N SER A 79 12.29 16.52 -4.81
CA SER A 79 13.57 17.09 -4.35
C SER A 79 13.88 18.45 -4.99
N GLU A 80 13.54 18.63 -6.27
CA GLU A 80 13.78 19.90 -6.98
C GLU A 80 12.79 21.01 -6.60
N ARG A 81 11.61 20.65 -6.05
CA ARG A 81 10.62 21.62 -5.57
C ARG A 81 10.86 22.11 -4.14
N LEU A 82 11.82 21.52 -3.44
CA LEU A 82 12.19 21.84 -2.05
C LEU A 82 13.57 22.50 -1.92
N SER A 83 14.27 22.70 -3.03
CA SER A 83 15.53 23.47 -3.15
C SER A 83 15.28 24.89 -3.66
#